data_AF-A0A7X7PPU4-F1
#
_entry.id   AF-A0A7X7PPU4-F1
#
_cell.length_a   1.000
_cell.length_b   1.000
_cell.length_c   1.000
_cell.angle_alpha   90.00
_cell.angle_beta   90.00
_cell.angle_gamma   90.00
#
_symmetry.space_group_name_H-M   'P 1'
#
loop_
_entity.id
_entity.type
_entity.pdbx_description
1 polymer ?
#
loop_
_entity_poly.entity_id
_entity_poly.type
_entity_poly.pdbx_seq_one_letter_code
_entity_poly.pdbx_strand_id
1 'polypeptide(L)'
;GAEDAVPIEVHAKGGAGGMEAAEVICAAADKGGDFHFLYDLHAPIKEKIETIATKIYGADGVDFLPAAEDKIRLFTEQGLDKLPICMAKTHLSLSHDPAIKGRPTGFRVPIRDIRPATGAGYLYPLLGEMRTMPGLPKRPAAVDVDIDVETGRIVGLF
;
A
#
# COMPACT_ATOMS: atom_id res chain seq x y z
N GLY A 1 -3.35 6.47 20.57
CA GLY A 1 -3.82 5.07 20.45
C GLY A 1 -5.16 5.07 19.76
N ALA A 2 -5.85 3.92 19.68
CA ALA A 2 -7.22 3.91 19.16
C ALA A 2 -8.14 4.69 20.12
N GLU A 3 -9.02 5.52 19.58
CA GLU A 3 -9.96 6.33 20.36
C GLU A 3 -11.28 5.59 20.66
N ASP A 4 -11.71 4.72 19.75
CA ASP A 4 -12.92 3.91 19.87
C ASP A 4 -12.84 2.66 18.98
N ALA A 5 -13.73 1.69 19.19
CA ALA A 5 -13.90 0.49 18.38
C ALA A 5 -15.38 0.06 18.35
N VAL A 6 -16.07 0.37 17.26
CA VAL A 6 -17.51 0.11 17.11
C VAL A 6 -17.80 -0.92 16.01
N PRO A 7 -18.84 -1.76 16.15
CA PRO A 7 -19.23 -2.72 15.13
C PRO A 7 -19.83 -2.02 13.90
N ILE A 8 -19.59 -2.58 12.71
CA ILE A 8 -20.14 -2.10 11.43
C ILE A 8 -20.88 -3.24 10.74
N GLU A 9 -22.18 -3.06 10.50
CA GLU A 9 -23.08 -4.08 9.92
C GLU A 9 -23.66 -3.66 8.55
N VAL A 10 -22.99 -2.75 7.84
CA VAL A 10 -23.51 -2.14 6.60
C VAL A 10 -23.79 -3.14 5.48
N HIS A 11 -23.09 -4.28 5.46
CA HIS A 11 -23.35 -5.35 4.49
C HIS A 11 -24.78 -5.91 4.62
N ALA A 12 -25.28 -6.06 5.86
CA ALA A 12 -26.60 -6.65 6.12
C ALA A 12 -27.70 -5.59 6.28
N LYS A 13 -27.36 -4.41 6.83
CA LYS A 13 -28.34 -3.38 7.24
C LYS A 13 -28.27 -2.09 6.41
N GLY A 14 -27.43 -2.05 5.37
CA GLY A 14 -27.19 -0.82 4.60
C GLY A 14 -26.68 0.31 5.49
N GLY A 15 -27.04 1.56 5.16
CA GLY A 15 -26.57 2.73 5.92
C GLY A 15 -26.90 2.71 7.42
N ALA A 16 -28.03 2.10 7.80
CA ALA A 16 -28.43 2.01 9.21
C ALA A 16 -27.43 1.22 10.07
N GLY A 17 -26.73 0.23 9.48
CA GLY A 17 -25.71 -0.56 10.16
C GLY A 17 -24.37 0.13 10.39
N GLY A 18 -24.22 1.40 9.97
CA GLY A 18 -23.01 2.20 10.13
C GLY A 18 -23.20 3.51 10.88
N MET A 19 -24.39 3.76 11.44
CA MET A 19 -24.72 5.04 12.10
C MET A 19 -23.79 5.33 13.28
N GLU A 20 -23.55 4.34 14.13
CA GLU A 20 -22.63 4.47 15.28
C GLU A 20 -21.20 4.82 14.83
N ALA A 21 -20.70 4.13 13.80
CA ALA A 21 -19.40 4.45 13.21
C ALA A 21 -19.35 5.86 12.62
N ALA A 22 -20.43 6.32 11.98
CA ALA A 22 -20.51 7.67 11.45
C ALA A 22 -20.42 8.73 12.56
N GLU A 23 -21.13 8.53 13.68
CA GLU A 23 -21.08 9.42 14.84
C GLU A 23 -19.68 9.49 15.45
N VAL A 24 -19.02 8.33 15.63
CA VAL A 24 -17.63 8.26 16.12
C VAL A 24 -16.65 8.95 15.17
N ILE A 25 -16.80 8.77 13.84
CA ILE A 25 -15.95 9.41 12.83
C ILE A 25 -16.13 10.93 12.87
N CYS A 26 -17.37 11.44 12.93
CA CYS A 26 -17.64 12.87 13.05
C CYS A 26 -17.01 13.44 14.33
N ALA A 27 -17.20 12.78 15.47
CA ALA A 27 -16.62 13.20 16.74
C ALA A 27 -15.08 13.20 16.72
N ALA A 28 -14.45 12.24 16.04
CA ALA A 28 -13.00 12.22 15.86
C ALA A 28 -12.52 13.35 14.95
N ALA A 29 -13.25 13.65 13.86
CA ALA A 29 -12.91 14.73 12.93
C ALA A 29 -13.00 16.11 13.60
N ASP A 30 -14.01 16.33 14.46
CA ASP A 30 -14.23 17.61 15.15
C ASP A 30 -13.14 17.96 16.18
N LYS A 31 -12.35 16.98 16.62
CA LYS A 31 -11.18 17.23 17.51
C LYS A 31 -10.02 17.92 16.78
N GLY A 32 -10.02 17.93 15.45
CA GLY A 32 -8.89 18.37 14.64
C GLY A 32 -7.71 17.39 14.71
N GLY A 33 -6.59 17.75 14.07
CA GLY A 33 -5.39 16.92 14.06
C GLY A 33 -4.12 17.72 13.77
N ASP A 34 -3.00 17.24 14.29
CA ASP A 34 -1.67 17.81 14.06
C ASP A 34 -0.96 17.06 12.93
N PHE A 35 -1.45 17.28 11.70
CA PHE A 35 -0.93 16.59 10.53
C PHE A 35 0.47 17.05 10.16
N HIS A 36 1.37 16.09 10.02
CA HIS A 36 2.73 16.29 9.52
C HIS A 36 3.12 15.12 8.60
N PHE A 37 3.95 15.42 7.60
CA PHE A 37 4.52 14.37 6.75
C PHE A 37 5.53 13.54 7.55
N LEU A 38 5.63 12.25 7.20
CA LEU A 38 6.49 11.30 7.89
C LEU A 38 8.00 11.63 7.77
N TYR A 39 8.38 12.25 6.66
CA TYR A 39 9.75 12.62 6.32
C TYR A 39 9.75 13.90 5.46
N ASP A 40 10.90 14.57 5.42
CA ASP A 40 11.15 15.71 4.53
C ASP A 40 11.43 15.24 3.09
N LEU A 41 10.85 15.90 2.09
CA LEU A 41 11.13 15.64 0.68
C LEU A 41 12.58 15.95 0.30
N HIS A 42 13.30 16.77 1.07
CA HIS A 42 14.72 17.04 0.82
C HIS A 42 15.68 16.02 1.46
N ALA A 43 15.18 15.07 2.27
CA ALA A 43 16.00 13.99 2.79
C ALA A 43 16.56 13.11 1.66
N PRO A 44 17.71 12.44 1.83
CA PRO A 44 18.21 11.45 0.87
C PRO A 44 17.20 10.32 0.61
N ILE A 45 17.17 9.77 -0.60
CA ILE A 45 16.25 8.67 -0.98
C ILE A 45 16.29 7.52 0.03
N LYS A 46 17.49 7.12 0.47
CA LYS A 46 17.66 6.04 1.45
C LYS A 46 17.01 6.36 2.79
N GLU A 47 17.17 7.58 3.29
CA GLU A 47 16.59 8.02 4.55
C GLU A 47 15.06 8.02 4.50
N LYS A 48 14.46 8.44 3.38
CA LYS A 48 13.00 8.36 3.18
C LYS A 48 12.50 6.92 3.26
N ILE A 49 13.17 6.00 2.56
CA ILE A 49 12.83 4.57 2.56
C ILE A 49 12.98 3.98 3.97
N GLU A 50 14.08 4.27 4.64
CA GLU A 50 14.35 3.80 6.00
C GLU A 50 13.38 4.37 7.02
N THR A 51 12.97 5.63 6.88
CA THR A 51 11.97 6.26 7.74
C THR A 51 10.63 5.54 7.62
N ILE A 52 10.19 5.19 6.41
CA ILE A 52 8.96 4.41 6.22
C ILE A 52 9.12 3.02 6.85
N ALA A 53 10.23 2.33 6.59
CA ALA A 53 10.44 0.97 7.08
C ALA A 53 10.46 0.89 8.62
N THR A 54 11.16 1.82 9.28
CA THR A 54 11.34 1.80 10.73
C THR A 54 10.10 2.34 11.46
N LYS A 55 9.55 3.49 11.04
CA LYS A 55 8.43 4.14 11.75
C LYS A 55 7.07 3.52 11.46
N ILE A 56 6.83 3.02 10.25
CA ILE A 56 5.52 2.47 9.86
C ILE A 56 5.52 0.95 9.94
N TYR A 57 6.54 0.28 9.43
CA TYR A 57 6.55 -1.20 9.41
C TYR A 57 7.11 -1.81 10.68
N GLY A 58 7.88 -1.06 11.47
CA GLY A 58 8.57 -1.59 12.65
C GLY A 58 9.77 -2.48 12.29
N ALA A 59 10.38 -2.24 11.12
CA ALA A 59 11.61 -2.92 10.72
C ALA A 59 12.81 -2.36 11.50
N ASP A 60 13.85 -3.19 11.68
CA ASP A 60 15.12 -2.77 12.28
C ASP A 60 16.00 -1.97 11.31
N GLY A 61 15.63 -1.95 10.03
CA GLY A 61 16.32 -1.19 8.99
C GLY A 61 16.08 -1.76 7.60
N VAL A 62 16.90 -1.30 6.66
CA VAL A 62 16.75 -1.55 5.22
C VAL A 62 18.06 -2.04 4.62
N ASP A 63 18.01 -3.06 3.78
CA ASP A 63 19.16 -3.60 3.06
C ASP A 63 19.01 -3.33 1.56
N PHE A 64 19.90 -2.50 1.01
CA PHE A 64 19.87 -2.14 -0.40
C PHE A 64 20.73 -3.10 -1.22
N LEU A 65 20.13 -3.75 -2.21
CA LEU A 65 20.88 -4.59 -3.15
C LEU A 65 21.66 -3.71 -4.15
N PRO A 66 22.75 -4.23 -4.76
CA PRO A 66 23.60 -3.44 -5.66
C PRO A 66 22.85 -2.72 -6.79
N ALA A 67 21.84 -3.37 -7.39
CA ALA A 67 21.03 -2.76 -8.44
C ALA A 67 20.21 -1.55 -7.94
N ALA A 68 19.73 -1.61 -6.70
CA ALA A 68 19.02 -0.47 -6.09
C ALA A 68 20.01 0.65 -5.75
N GLU A 69 21.18 0.32 -5.21
CA GLU A 69 22.24 1.29 -4.90
C GLU A 69 22.65 2.12 -6.14
N ASP A 70 22.92 1.45 -7.26
CA ASP A 70 23.32 2.12 -8.50
C ASP A 70 22.23 3.06 -9.03
N LYS A 71 20.97 2.65 -8.95
CA LYS A 71 19.85 3.49 -9.40
C LYS A 71 19.54 4.64 -8.44
N ILE A 72 19.70 4.44 -7.13
CA ILE A 72 19.57 5.53 -6.15
C ILE A 72 20.60 6.62 -6.43
N ARG A 73 21.86 6.23 -6.70
CA ARG A 73 22.91 7.18 -7.10
C ARG A 73 22.51 7.93 -8.38
N LEU A 74 22.11 7.20 -9.42
CA LEU A 74 21.67 7.78 -10.69
C LEU A 74 20.50 8.77 -10.53
N PHE A 75 19.46 8.40 -9.77
CA PHE A 75 18.30 9.25 -9.56
C PHE A 75 18.63 10.50 -8.74
N THR A 76 19.62 10.40 -7.85
CA THR A 76 20.13 11.56 -7.10
C THR A 76 20.87 12.51 -8.03
N GLU A 77 21.74 11.99 -8.90
CA GLU A 77 22.44 12.80 -9.92
C GLU A 77 21.47 13.47 -10.91
N GLN A 78 20.35 12.82 -11.22
CA GLN A 78 19.30 13.35 -12.09
C GLN A 78 18.35 14.35 -11.39
N GLY A 79 18.53 14.60 -10.09
CA GLY A 79 17.65 15.50 -9.32
C GLY A 79 16.24 14.96 -9.06
N LEU A 80 16.06 13.63 -9.16
CA LEU A 80 14.82 12.94 -8.83
C LEU A 80 14.74 12.54 -7.34
N ASP A 81 15.79 12.83 -6.58
CA ASP A 81 15.89 12.57 -5.14
C ASP A 81 14.80 13.25 -4.33
N LYS A 82 14.29 14.40 -4.77
CA LYS A 82 13.22 15.16 -4.10
C LYS A 82 11.83 14.54 -4.22
N LEU A 83 11.67 13.52 -5.07
CA LEU A 83 10.39 12.83 -5.20
C LEU A 83 10.04 12.02 -3.94
N PRO A 84 8.74 11.89 -3.60
CA PRO A 84 8.27 10.99 -2.54
C PRO A 84 8.46 9.51 -2.91
N ILE A 85 8.34 8.64 -1.90
CA ILE A 85 8.55 7.19 -2.01
C ILE A 85 7.22 6.45 -1.94
N CYS A 86 6.98 5.56 -2.89
CA CYS A 86 5.86 4.62 -2.91
C CYS A 86 6.38 3.18 -2.74
N MET A 87 6.28 2.63 -1.53
CA MET A 87 6.86 1.31 -1.22
C MET A 87 6.07 0.18 -1.88
N ALA A 88 6.71 -0.57 -2.79
CA ALA A 88 6.11 -1.73 -3.42
C ALA A 88 6.47 -3.01 -2.65
N LYS A 89 5.60 -3.40 -1.70
CA LYS A 89 5.67 -4.67 -0.94
C LYS A 89 4.36 -5.45 -0.91
N THR A 90 4.42 -6.68 -0.39
CA THR A 90 3.22 -7.44 -0.05
C THR A 90 2.29 -6.66 0.88
N HIS A 91 0.99 -6.72 0.63
CA HIS A 91 -0.04 -6.14 1.49
C HIS A 91 -0.45 -7.08 2.64
N LEU A 92 0.01 -8.33 2.61
CA LEU A 92 -0.39 -9.38 3.54
C LEU A 92 0.38 -9.39 4.88
N SER A 93 1.39 -8.52 5.00
CA SER A 93 2.28 -8.40 6.16
C SER A 93 2.83 -6.97 6.27
N LEU A 94 3.19 -6.54 7.48
CA LEU A 94 4.00 -5.33 7.68
C LEU A 94 5.43 -5.51 7.15
N SER A 95 5.96 -6.74 7.20
CA SER A 95 7.25 -7.08 6.61
C SER A 95 7.17 -7.23 5.08
N HIS A 96 8.27 -7.69 4.48
CA HIS A 96 8.34 -8.02 3.06
C HIS A 96 7.85 -9.46 2.75
N ASP A 97 7.65 -10.29 3.79
CA ASP A 97 7.23 -11.68 3.67
C ASP A 97 5.73 -11.83 4.00
N PRO A 98 4.88 -12.30 3.06
CA PRO A 98 3.45 -12.47 3.29
C PRO A 98 3.09 -13.51 4.35
N ALA A 99 3.98 -14.44 4.72
CA ALA A 99 3.72 -15.48 5.70
C ALA A 99 3.75 -14.95 7.15
N ILE A 100 4.47 -13.85 7.40
CA ILE A 100 4.64 -13.29 8.74
C ILE A 100 3.42 -12.42 9.08
N LYS A 101 2.72 -12.72 10.19
CA LYS A 101 1.45 -12.07 10.58
C LYS A 101 1.57 -11.26 11.86
N GLY A 102 0.55 -10.44 12.12
CA GLY A 102 0.47 -9.61 13.33
C GLY A 102 1.42 -8.42 13.28
N ARG A 103 2.14 -8.17 14.38
CA ARG A 103 3.13 -7.11 14.52
C ARG A 103 4.55 -7.72 14.59
N PRO A 104 5.20 -8.01 13.46
CA PRO A 104 6.55 -8.57 13.47
C PRO A 104 7.58 -7.57 13.99
N THR A 105 8.68 -8.11 14.50
CA THR A 105 9.86 -7.37 14.99
C THR A 105 11.12 -8.13 14.57
N GLY A 106 12.30 -7.50 14.60
CA GLY A 106 13.55 -8.23 14.34
C GLY A 106 13.80 -8.49 12.85
N PHE A 107 13.18 -7.72 11.94
CA PHE A 107 13.29 -7.93 10.50
C PHE A 107 13.85 -6.70 9.80
N ARG A 108 14.62 -6.95 8.74
CA ARG A 108 15.11 -5.91 7.82
C ARG A 108 14.42 -6.04 6.47
N VAL A 109 14.29 -4.91 5.77
CA VAL A 109 13.57 -4.82 4.52
C VAL A 109 14.56 -4.82 3.35
N PRO A 110 14.54 -5.82 2.46
CA PRO A 110 15.39 -5.83 1.28
C PRO A 110 14.82 -4.90 0.20
N ILE A 111 15.65 -4.03 -0.37
CA ILE A 111 15.31 -3.20 -1.54
C ILE A 111 16.06 -3.76 -2.73
N ARG A 112 15.32 -4.45 -3.59
CA ARG A 112 15.89 -5.20 -4.72
C ARG A 112 16.16 -4.30 -5.93
N ASP A 113 15.27 -3.35 -6.14
CA ASP A 113 15.32 -2.41 -7.26
C ASP A 113 14.56 -1.14 -6.88
N ILE A 114 14.76 -0.05 -7.62
CA ILE A 114 13.98 1.18 -7.51
C ILE A 114 13.66 1.71 -8.90
N ARG A 115 12.45 2.21 -9.09
CA ARG A 115 11.99 2.73 -10.38
C ARG A 115 11.36 4.11 -10.23
N PRO A 116 11.52 5.00 -11.22
CA PRO A 116 10.90 6.30 -11.19
C PRO A 116 9.58 6.29 -11.97
N ALA A 117 8.52 6.82 -11.37
CA ALA A 117 7.27 7.16 -12.05
C ALA A 117 7.23 8.68 -12.23
N THR A 118 8.08 9.22 -13.10
CA THR A 118 8.31 10.68 -13.23
C THR A 118 7.05 11.46 -13.58
N GLY A 119 6.19 10.92 -14.45
CA GLY A 119 4.90 11.55 -14.79
C GLY A 119 3.93 11.63 -13.60
N ALA A 120 3.98 10.65 -12.70
CA ALA A 120 3.15 10.64 -11.48
C ALA A 120 3.84 11.32 -10.29
N GLY A 121 5.15 11.59 -10.37
CA GLY A 121 5.91 12.32 -9.37
C GLY A 121 6.32 11.51 -8.15
N TYR A 122 6.74 10.24 -8.30
CA TYR A 122 7.29 9.46 -7.18
C TYR A 122 8.35 8.43 -7.62
N LEU A 123 9.16 7.96 -6.67
CA LEU A 123 10.02 6.78 -6.82
C LEU A 123 9.37 5.60 -6.10
N TYR A 124 9.47 4.40 -6.67
CA TYR A 124 8.93 3.19 -6.02
C TYR A 124 9.98 2.10 -5.89
N PRO A 125 10.50 1.84 -4.68
CA PRO A 125 11.38 0.72 -4.40
C PRO A 125 10.58 -0.60 -4.37
N LEU A 126 11.19 -1.65 -4.94
CA LEU A 126 10.65 -3.00 -5.03
C LEU A 126 11.25 -3.87 -3.91
N LEU A 127 10.41 -4.30 -2.98
CA LEU A 127 10.82 -5.08 -1.81
C LEU A 127 10.72 -6.59 -2.05
N GLY A 128 9.91 -6.99 -3.02
CA GLY A 128 9.68 -8.38 -3.40
C GLY A 128 9.26 -8.49 -4.85
N GLU A 129 8.80 -9.67 -5.24
CA GLU A 129 8.24 -9.88 -6.57
C GLU A 129 6.84 -9.27 -6.65
N MET A 130 6.65 -8.40 -7.65
CA MET A 130 5.37 -7.75 -7.90
C MET A 130 4.82 -8.19 -9.24
N ARG A 131 3.59 -8.71 -9.22
CA ARG A 131 2.85 -9.04 -10.44
C ARG A 131 2.20 -7.77 -10.98
N THR A 132 2.73 -7.27 -12.09
CA THR A 132 2.14 -6.13 -12.83
C THR A 132 1.09 -6.56 -13.85
N MET A 133 1.06 -7.85 -14.19
CA MET A 133 0.12 -8.44 -15.13
C MET A 133 -0.49 -9.69 -14.49
N PRO A 134 -1.73 -9.61 -13.96
CA PRO A 134 -2.40 -10.79 -13.44
C PRO A 134 -2.78 -11.74 -14.59
N GLY A 135 -2.56 -13.04 -14.37
CA GLY A 135 -3.02 -14.08 -15.29
C GLY A 135 -4.46 -14.51 -14.99
N LEU A 136 -5.07 -15.24 -15.94
CA LEU A 136 -6.38 -15.86 -15.73
C LEU A 136 -6.27 -17.13 -14.86
N PRO A 137 -7.29 -17.44 -14.04
CA PRO A 137 -7.36 -18.70 -13.33
C PRO A 137 -7.63 -19.87 -14.29
N LYS A 138 -7.45 -21.11 -13.81
CA LYS A 138 -7.64 -22.34 -14.62
C LYS A 138 -9.00 -22.40 -15.33
N ARG A 139 -10.07 -21.93 -14.66
CA ARG A 139 -11.38 -21.69 -15.27
C ARG A 139 -11.70 -20.20 -15.14
N PRO A 140 -11.55 -19.41 -16.21
CA PRO A 140 -11.91 -17.99 -16.20
C PRO A 140 -13.40 -17.79 -15.97
N ALA A 141 -13.79 -16.72 -15.25
CA ALA A 141 -15.20 -16.36 -15.10
C ALA A 141 -15.88 -16.07 -16.46
N ALA A 142 -15.11 -15.65 -17.46
CA ALA A 142 -15.59 -15.41 -18.82
C ALA A 142 -16.30 -16.61 -19.49
N VAL A 143 -16.09 -17.83 -18.99
CA VAL A 143 -16.78 -19.03 -19.50
C VAL A 143 -18.24 -19.08 -19.05
N ASP A 144 -18.56 -18.42 -17.94
CA ASP A 144 -19.90 -18.41 -17.33
C ASP A 144 -20.63 -17.06 -17.53
N VAL A 145 -19.95 -16.06 -18.12
CA VAL A 145 -20.54 -14.75 -18.45
C VAL A 145 -21.34 -14.84 -19.75
N ASP A 146 -22.61 -14.43 -19.71
CA ASP A 146 -23.49 -14.38 -20.89
C ASP A 146 -24.56 -13.28 -20.75
N ILE A 147 -25.39 -13.09 -21.77
CA ILE A 147 -26.53 -12.17 -21.78
C ILE A 147 -27.81 -12.98 -22.03
N ASP A 148 -28.75 -12.89 -21.10
CA ASP A 148 -30.11 -13.39 -21.29
C ASP A 148 -30.77 -12.63 -22.45
N VAL A 149 -31.03 -13.33 -23.56
CA VAL A 149 -31.48 -12.74 -24.82
C VAL A 149 -32.90 -12.18 -24.79
N GLU A 150 -33.71 -12.58 -23.81
CA GLU A 150 -35.10 -12.13 -23.67
C GLU A 150 -35.19 -10.87 -22.81
N THR A 151 -34.43 -10.84 -21.71
CA THR A 151 -34.45 -9.76 -20.72
C THR A 151 -33.32 -8.74 -20.89
N GLY A 152 -32.30 -9.08 -21.69
CA GLY A 152 -31.07 -8.29 -21.84
C GLY A 152 -30.19 -8.27 -20.60
N ARG A 153 -30.43 -9.13 -19.61
CA ARG A 153 -29.67 -9.16 -18.35
C ARG A 153 -28.36 -9.92 -18.52
N ILE A 154 -27.28 -9.36 -17.97
CA ILE A 154 -25.98 -10.04 -17.90
C ILE A 154 -26.01 -11.07 -16.77
N VAL A 155 -25.56 -12.29 -17.04
CA VAL A 155 -25.41 -13.37 -16.07
C VAL A 155 -23.93 -13.71 -15.86
N GLY A 156 -23.57 -14.22 -14.68
CA GLY A 156 -22.22 -14.72 -14.37
C GLY A 156 -21.13 -13.67 -14.14
N LEU A 157 -21.47 -12.37 -14.11
CA LEU A 157 -20.51 -11.29 -13.88
C LEU A 157 -20.19 -11.03 -12.40
N PHE A 158 -21.13 -11.33 -11.50
CA PHE A 158 -21.01 -11.20 -10.04
C PHE A 158 -21.73 -12.36 -9.34
#